data_AF-A0A7S2J7S6-F1
#
_entry.id   AF-A0A7S2J7S6-F1
#
_cell.length_a   1.000
_cell.length_b   1.000
_cell.length_c   1.000
_cell.angle_alpha   90.00
_cell.angle_beta   90.00
_cell.angle_gamma   90.00
#
_symmetry.space_group_name_H-M   'P 1'
#
loop_
_entity.id
_entity.type
_entity.pdbx_description
1 polymer ?
#
loop_
_entity_poly.entity_id
_entity_poly.type
_entity_poly.pdbx_seq_one_letter_code
_entity_poly.pdbx_strand_id
1 'polypeptide(L)'
;MGQPCCRSGPGDGEPLGGPTEDLQGETGKAVKTLRLRPNVCQSGLLLLSYLAWLVFMWGLPFWSWYFNDKLQMFNHKWVSDDSGPNNFLCMTPPEEMHCSDGRRFEDVPIVQWRMNVSGRRNVGCGCQQGILGENACPQDGPAHQYSISTYISAPGGVGAFFGLLGPSIMAMWWVMEEVWHVVQPSLCTRILQNVYLAGFQVCFLLFSLASDCTYAGTHNEYNIFSLIFCWLFNFTFLYLACCYGPRRSNLAMLVAVHAGFVLCAIPLSTLWKNFFSHHGWPSWLGLHSFFVFECTAATGTFGLGPMLLLFGKVQEFTTPGTNE
;
A
#
# COMPACT_ATOMS: atom_id res chain seq x y z
N MET A 1 -14.13 -41.37 -61.24
CA MET A 1 -14.53 -39.95 -61.21
C MET A 1 -14.02 -39.36 -59.91
N GLY A 2 -13.14 -38.35 -59.98
CA GLY A 2 -12.85 -37.40 -58.90
C GLY A 2 -11.97 -37.85 -57.72
N GLN A 3 -10.66 -37.93 -57.94
CA GLN A 3 -9.63 -37.48 -56.96
C GLN A 3 -8.94 -36.24 -57.58
N PRO A 4 -8.13 -35.41 -56.88
CA PRO A 4 -7.77 -35.36 -55.46
C PRO A 4 -7.65 -33.90 -54.89
N CYS A 5 -7.18 -33.75 -53.64
CA CYS A 5 -6.13 -32.81 -53.18
C CYS A 5 -6.42 -32.14 -51.83
N CYS A 6 -5.95 -32.75 -50.72
CA CYS A 6 -5.47 -31.96 -49.58
C CYS A 6 -4.12 -32.53 -49.13
N ARG A 7 -3.09 -31.75 -49.41
CA ARG A 7 -1.71 -31.88 -48.91
C ARG A 7 -1.62 -31.26 -47.51
N SER A 8 -0.74 -31.88 -46.73
CA SER A 8 -0.10 -31.47 -45.47
C SER A 8 0.28 -30.00 -45.30
N GLY A 9 0.20 -29.51 -44.06
CA GLY A 9 1.03 -28.43 -43.52
C GLY A 9 0.59 -27.96 -42.12
N PRO A 10 1.41 -28.12 -41.06
CA PRO A 10 1.22 -27.42 -39.79
C PRO A 10 1.80 -26.01 -39.92
N GLY A 11 0.95 -24.99 -39.74
CA GLY A 11 1.37 -23.60 -39.67
C GLY A 11 1.54 -23.20 -38.20
N ASP A 12 2.80 -23.10 -37.78
CA ASP A 12 3.20 -22.45 -36.54
C ASP A 12 2.82 -20.97 -36.60
N GLY A 13 1.90 -20.56 -35.71
CA GLY A 13 1.56 -19.16 -35.51
C GLY A 13 2.52 -18.51 -34.52
N GLU A 14 3.56 -17.87 -35.03
CA GLU A 14 4.35 -16.90 -34.27
C GLU A 14 3.45 -15.74 -33.79
N PRO A 15 3.55 -15.30 -32.51
CA PRO A 15 2.99 -14.03 -32.12
C PRO A 15 3.90 -12.91 -32.64
N LEU A 16 3.31 -12.04 -33.47
CA LEU A 16 3.88 -10.82 -34.03
C LEU A 16 4.78 -10.07 -33.04
N GLY A 17 6.09 -10.15 -33.27
CA GLY A 17 7.08 -9.26 -32.70
C GLY A 17 6.78 -7.83 -33.10
N GLY A 18 6.40 -7.00 -32.13
CA GLY A 18 6.39 -5.55 -32.30
C GLY A 18 7.82 -5.04 -32.58
N PRO A 19 7.97 -3.90 -33.27
CA PRO A 19 9.27 -3.39 -33.68
C PRO A 19 10.15 -3.10 -32.45
N THR A 20 11.27 -3.82 -32.36
CA THR A 20 12.43 -3.45 -31.54
C THR A 20 13.09 -2.25 -32.21
N GLU A 21 12.86 -1.05 -31.67
CA GLU A 21 13.70 0.11 -31.99
C GLU A 21 15.09 -0.10 -31.39
N ASP A 22 16.02 -0.51 -32.24
CA ASP A 22 17.45 -0.55 -31.92
C ASP A 22 17.99 0.89 -31.85
N LEU A 23 17.94 1.47 -30.65
CA LEU A 23 18.65 2.70 -30.35
C LEU A 23 20.16 2.39 -30.27
N GLN A 24 20.90 2.73 -31.33
CA GLN A 24 22.36 2.73 -31.32
C GLN A 24 22.85 3.74 -30.28
N GLY A 25 23.34 3.25 -29.13
CA GLY A 25 24.06 4.08 -28.17
C GLY A 25 25.44 4.48 -28.68
N GLU A 26 25.97 5.61 -28.19
CA GLU A 26 27.25 6.28 -28.55
C GLU A 26 28.53 5.39 -28.48
N THR A 27 28.41 4.10 -28.19
CA THR A 27 29.53 3.15 -28.08
C THR A 27 29.44 1.94 -29.02
N GLY A 28 28.49 1.92 -29.97
CA GLY A 28 28.38 0.84 -30.95
C GLY A 28 27.96 -0.53 -30.38
N LYS A 29 27.58 -0.58 -29.10
CA LYS A 29 26.98 -1.78 -28.48
C LYS A 29 25.47 -1.79 -28.73
N ALA A 30 24.95 -2.91 -29.20
CA ALA A 30 23.51 -3.14 -29.25
C ALA A 30 22.97 -3.10 -27.83
N VAL A 31 22.04 -2.19 -27.56
CA VAL A 31 21.38 -2.08 -26.26
C VAL A 31 20.03 -2.77 -26.37
N LYS A 32 19.94 -4.00 -25.85
CA LYS A 32 18.67 -4.73 -25.87
C LYS A 32 17.81 -4.22 -24.72
N THR A 33 16.64 -3.67 -25.03
CA THR A 33 15.70 -3.22 -23.99
C THR A 33 14.84 -4.40 -23.55
N LEU A 34 15.06 -4.91 -22.34
CA LEU A 34 14.24 -5.94 -21.73
C LEU A 34 13.00 -5.32 -21.09
N ARG A 35 11.83 -5.81 -21.50
CA ARG A 35 10.57 -5.43 -20.87
C ARG A 35 10.26 -6.44 -19.78
N LEU A 36 10.18 -5.98 -18.53
CA LEU A 36 9.81 -6.78 -17.35
C LEU A 36 8.35 -7.28 -17.38
N ARG A 37 7.69 -7.24 -18.54
CA ARG A 37 6.24 -7.34 -18.60
C ARG A 37 5.81 -8.75 -18.22
N PRO A 38 5.01 -8.91 -17.15
CA PRO A 38 4.31 -10.15 -16.89
C PRO A 38 3.42 -10.51 -18.08
N ASN A 39 2.91 -11.74 -18.10
CA ASN A 39 1.85 -12.07 -19.05
C ASN A 39 0.61 -11.17 -18.83
N VAL A 40 -0.29 -11.14 -19.81
CA VAL A 40 -1.46 -10.24 -19.80
C VAL A 40 -2.33 -10.47 -18.55
N CYS A 41 -2.50 -11.72 -18.13
CA CYS A 41 -3.28 -12.08 -16.95
C CYS A 41 -2.65 -11.54 -15.66
N GLN A 42 -1.36 -11.74 -15.45
CA GLN A 42 -0.61 -11.24 -14.30
C GLN A 42 -0.62 -9.71 -14.25
N SER A 43 -0.43 -9.06 -15.41
CA SER A 43 -0.50 -7.60 -15.53
C SER A 43 -1.90 -7.07 -15.17
N GLY A 44 -2.95 -7.75 -15.65
CA GLY A 44 -4.35 -7.41 -15.33
C GLY A 44 -4.64 -7.58 -13.85
N LEU A 45 -4.25 -8.71 -13.25
CA LEU A 45 -4.44 -8.98 -11.83
C LEU A 45 -3.70 -7.95 -10.95
N LEU A 46 -2.45 -7.63 -11.27
CA LEU A 46 -1.66 -6.66 -10.52
C LEU A 46 -2.24 -5.25 -10.59
N LEU A 47 -2.69 -4.82 -11.77
CA LEU A 47 -3.34 -3.53 -11.94
C LEU A 47 -4.66 -3.48 -11.16
N LEU A 48 -5.49 -4.52 -11.30
CA LEU A 48 -6.78 -4.59 -10.60
C LEU A 48 -6.60 -4.62 -9.08
N SER A 49 -5.65 -5.40 -8.55
CA SER A 49 -5.37 -5.44 -7.12
C SER A 49 -4.86 -4.10 -6.60
N TYR A 50 -3.96 -3.44 -7.35
CA TYR A 50 -3.45 -2.12 -6.97
C TYR A 50 -4.56 -1.05 -6.99
N LEU A 51 -5.39 -1.02 -8.03
CA LEU A 51 -6.53 -0.11 -8.10
C LEU A 51 -7.55 -0.38 -6.99
N ALA A 52 -7.84 -1.66 -6.71
CA ALA A 52 -8.73 -2.04 -5.61
C ALA A 52 -8.17 -1.61 -4.26
N TRP A 53 -6.85 -1.79 -4.04
CA TRP A 53 -6.17 -1.31 -2.84
C TRP A 53 -6.23 0.21 -2.71
N LEU A 54 -6.04 0.96 -3.80
CA LEU A 54 -6.18 2.42 -3.79
C LEU A 54 -7.60 2.87 -3.46
N VAL A 55 -8.62 2.27 -4.09
CA VAL A 55 -10.04 2.57 -3.81
C VAL A 55 -10.40 2.23 -2.36
N PHE A 56 -9.88 1.11 -1.85
CA PHE A 56 -10.06 0.73 -0.45
C PHE A 56 -9.40 1.75 0.48
N MET A 57 -8.09 1.98 0.34
CA MET A 57 -7.30 2.85 1.22
C MET A 57 -7.79 4.30 1.20
N TRP A 58 -7.91 4.92 0.02
CA TRP A 58 -8.38 6.31 -0.07
C TRP A 58 -9.87 6.47 0.28
N GLY A 59 -10.64 5.39 0.13
CA GLY A 59 -12.06 5.37 0.48
C GLY A 59 -12.32 5.04 1.95
N LEU A 60 -11.31 4.78 2.79
CA LEU A 60 -11.49 4.31 4.18
C LEU A 60 -12.51 5.12 5.01
N PRO A 61 -12.52 6.48 4.98
CA PRO A 61 -13.54 7.26 5.69
C PRO A 61 -14.97 6.94 5.22
N PHE A 62 -15.15 6.80 3.89
CA PHE A 62 -16.42 6.44 3.29
C PHE A 62 -16.81 5.00 3.63
N TRP A 63 -15.88 4.05 3.51
CA TRP A 63 -16.14 2.65 3.81
C TRP A 63 -16.50 2.45 5.28
N SER A 64 -15.80 3.11 6.20
CA SER A 64 -16.12 3.03 7.63
C SER A 64 -17.54 3.57 7.90
N TRP A 65 -17.90 4.73 7.33
CA TRP A 65 -19.27 5.25 7.43
C TRP A 65 -20.31 4.30 6.82
N TYR A 66 -20.01 3.76 5.65
CA TYR A 66 -20.92 2.91 4.92
C TYR A 66 -21.21 1.61 5.68
N PHE A 67 -20.17 0.92 6.15
CA PHE A 67 -20.35 -0.34 6.88
C PHE A 67 -20.88 -0.10 8.30
N ASN A 68 -20.25 0.79 9.07
CA ASN A 68 -20.64 1.01 10.45
C ASN A 68 -22.02 1.68 10.51
N ASP A 69 -22.20 2.86 9.91
CA ASP A 69 -23.43 3.65 10.09
C ASP A 69 -24.53 3.28 9.07
N LYS A 70 -24.23 3.28 7.78
CA LYS A 70 -25.27 3.12 6.74
C LYS A 70 -25.87 1.72 6.73
N LEU A 71 -25.04 0.69 6.87
CA LEU A 71 -25.47 -0.71 6.99
C LEU A 71 -25.72 -1.13 8.45
N GLN A 72 -25.53 -0.23 9.41
CA GLN A 72 -25.75 -0.47 10.83
C GLN A 72 -24.95 -1.67 11.37
N MET A 73 -23.78 -1.97 10.80
CA MET A 73 -22.99 -3.11 11.25
C MET A 73 -22.49 -2.96 12.69
N PHE A 74 -22.45 -1.74 13.25
CA PHE A 74 -22.22 -1.53 14.68
C PHE A 74 -23.19 -2.34 15.58
N ASN A 75 -24.40 -2.62 15.08
CA ASN A 75 -25.44 -3.35 15.79
C ASN A 75 -25.55 -4.83 15.34
N HIS A 76 -24.65 -5.31 14.50
CA HIS A 76 -24.63 -6.71 14.10
C HIS A 76 -24.07 -7.57 15.23
N LYS A 77 -24.75 -8.66 15.56
CA LYS A 77 -24.29 -9.63 16.56
C LYS A 77 -23.23 -10.55 15.96
N TRP A 78 -22.22 -10.92 16.72
CA TRP A 78 -21.33 -12.01 16.34
C TRP A 78 -22.10 -13.34 16.34
N VAL A 79 -21.79 -14.21 15.38
CA VAL A 79 -22.49 -15.47 15.13
C VAL A 79 -22.37 -16.48 16.29
N SER A 80 -21.44 -16.28 17.23
CA SER A 80 -21.39 -17.08 18.46
C SER A 80 -22.46 -16.60 19.45
N ASP A 81 -23.67 -17.15 19.30
CA ASP A 81 -24.83 -16.87 20.16
C ASP A 81 -24.59 -17.21 21.66
N ASP A 82 -23.52 -17.91 22.00
CA ASP A 82 -23.17 -18.32 23.37
C ASP A 82 -22.41 -17.24 24.18
N SER A 83 -21.97 -16.15 23.56
CA SER A 83 -21.07 -15.17 24.21
C SER A 83 -21.77 -14.10 25.07
N GLY A 84 -23.08 -14.26 25.31
CA GLY A 84 -23.86 -13.39 26.18
C GLY A 84 -24.44 -12.13 25.51
N PRO A 85 -25.12 -11.27 26.28
CA PRO A 85 -26.01 -10.21 25.76
C PRO A 85 -25.32 -9.03 25.07
N ASN A 86 -23.98 -8.95 25.10
CA ASN A 86 -23.19 -7.84 24.56
C ASN A 86 -22.30 -8.21 23.37
N ASN A 87 -22.61 -9.31 22.69
CA ASN A 87 -21.78 -9.84 21.61
C ASN A 87 -22.07 -9.18 20.26
N PHE A 88 -21.70 -7.91 20.11
CA PHE A 88 -21.89 -7.13 18.89
C PHE A 88 -20.56 -6.71 18.27
N LEU A 89 -20.56 -6.38 16.98
CA LEU A 89 -19.37 -5.91 16.28
C LEU A 89 -18.78 -4.67 16.96
N CYS A 90 -19.63 -3.74 17.43
CA CYS A 90 -19.23 -2.61 18.26
C CYS A 90 -19.91 -2.68 19.62
N MET A 91 -19.12 -2.57 20.69
CA MET A 91 -19.55 -2.81 22.07
C MET A 91 -18.82 -1.96 23.10
N THR A 92 -17.96 -1.02 22.69
CA THR A 92 -17.31 -0.12 23.62
C THR A 92 -18.32 0.92 24.15
N PRO A 93 -18.38 1.14 25.47
CA PRO A 93 -19.19 2.20 26.06
C PRO A 93 -18.71 3.59 25.58
N PRO A 94 -19.57 4.43 24.99
CA PRO A 94 -19.22 5.77 24.55
C PRO A 94 -18.62 6.67 25.62
N GLU A 95 -19.00 6.48 26.88
CA GLU A 95 -18.47 7.21 28.04
C GLU A 95 -16.98 6.93 28.32
N GLU A 96 -16.46 5.80 27.82
CA GLU A 96 -15.03 5.44 27.93
C GLU A 96 -14.20 6.04 26.78
N MET A 97 -14.85 6.61 25.77
CA MET A 97 -14.22 7.11 24.57
C MET A 97 -14.21 8.66 24.56
N HIS A 98 -13.12 9.23 24.03
CA HIS A 98 -12.97 10.67 23.90
C HIS A 98 -12.54 11.03 22.49
N CYS A 99 -13.07 12.12 21.97
CA CYS A 99 -12.61 12.67 20.71
C CYS A 99 -11.31 13.46 20.92
N SER A 100 -10.44 13.48 19.92
CA SER A 100 -9.18 14.22 19.96
C SER A 100 -9.33 15.74 20.07
N ASP A 101 -10.52 16.26 19.80
CA ASP A 101 -10.91 17.66 20.00
C ASP A 101 -11.43 17.96 21.42
N GLY A 102 -11.40 16.97 22.32
CA GLY A 102 -11.81 17.09 23.72
C GLY A 102 -13.30 16.88 23.96
N ARG A 103 -14.12 16.67 22.91
CA ARG A 103 -15.53 16.31 23.10
C ARG A 103 -15.67 14.90 23.67
N ARG A 104 -16.67 14.70 24.52
CA ARG A 104 -17.07 13.37 24.95
C ARG A 104 -17.67 12.64 23.75
N PHE A 105 -17.31 11.37 23.57
CA PHE A 105 -17.74 10.62 22.39
C PHE A 105 -19.27 10.39 22.38
N GLU A 106 -19.87 10.23 23.56
CA GLU A 106 -21.33 10.13 23.74
C GLU A 106 -22.12 11.35 23.25
N ASP A 107 -21.47 12.52 23.15
CA ASP A 107 -22.10 13.76 22.68
C ASP A 107 -22.03 13.91 21.15
N VAL A 108 -21.35 13.00 20.45
CA VAL A 108 -21.25 13.06 18.99
C VAL A 108 -22.60 12.65 18.36
N PRO A 109 -23.18 13.46 17.44
CA PRO A 109 -24.52 13.20 16.91
C PRO A 109 -24.72 11.82 16.30
N ILE A 110 -23.72 11.28 15.60
CA ILE A 110 -23.81 9.93 15.02
C ILE A 110 -23.86 8.85 16.11
N VAL A 111 -23.14 9.04 17.22
CA VAL A 111 -23.13 8.11 18.35
C VAL A 111 -24.49 8.15 19.07
N GLN A 112 -25.07 9.34 19.27
CA GLN A 112 -26.42 9.48 19.81
C GLN A 112 -27.48 8.80 18.94
N TRP A 113 -27.34 8.94 17.61
CA TRP A 113 -28.18 8.24 16.66
C TRP A 113 -28.02 6.71 16.76
N ARG A 114 -26.78 6.19 16.84
CA ARG A 114 -26.51 4.75 17.02
C ARG A 114 -27.17 4.22 18.29
N MET A 115 -27.06 4.96 19.41
CA MET A 115 -27.70 4.60 20.68
C MET A 115 -29.23 4.53 20.56
N ASN A 116 -29.84 5.53 19.91
CA ASN A 116 -31.29 5.59 19.72
C ASN A 116 -31.80 4.42 18.84
N VAL A 117 -31.16 4.17 17.70
CA VAL A 117 -31.60 3.14 16.74
C VAL A 117 -31.39 1.72 17.28
N SER A 118 -30.31 1.48 18.03
CA SER A 118 -30.04 0.16 18.61
C SER A 118 -30.73 -0.09 19.95
N GLY A 119 -31.20 0.95 20.63
CA GLY A 119 -31.69 0.88 22.01
C GLY A 119 -30.60 0.54 23.04
N ARG A 120 -29.32 0.70 22.67
CA ARG A 120 -28.15 0.34 23.48
C ARG A 120 -27.33 1.56 23.82
N ARG A 121 -26.56 1.47 24.91
CA ARG A 121 -25.55 2.48 25.25
C ARG A 121 -24.19 2.16 24.67
N ASN A 122 -23.81 0.88 24.62
CA ASN A 122 -22.51 0.41 24.16
C ASN A 122 -22.41 0.33 22.63
N VAL A 123 -22.34 1.46 21.93
CA VAL A 123 -22.34 1.53 20.45
C VAL A 123 -21.05 2.06 19.83
N GLY A 124 -20.03 2.33 20.65
CA GLY A 124 -18.73 2.75 20.17
C GLY A 124 -17.96 1.57 19.57
N CYS A 125 -17.32 1.81 18.43
CA CYS A 125 -16.43 0.83 17.81
C CYS A 125 -15.00 1.09 18.32
N GLY A 126 -14.63 0.46 19.43
CA GLY A 126 -13.27 0.59 19.94
C GLY A 126 -12.23 -0.13 19.08
N CYS A 127 -11.01 -0.25 19.62
CA CYS A 127 -9.99 -1.13 19.09
C CYS A 127 -10.52 -2.47 18.62
N GLN A 128 -10.17 -2.87 17.40
CA GLN A 128 -10.47 -4.21 16.88
C GLN A 128 -11.97 -4.53 16.78
N GLN A 129 -12.83 -3.53 16.91
CA GLN A 129 -14.28 -3.64 16.80
C GLN A 129 -14.79 -3.08 15.46
N GLY A 130 -15.94 -3.58 15.01
CA GLY A 130 -16.52 -3.23 13.72
C GLY A 130 -15.95 -4.05 12.55
N ILE A 131 -16.38 -3.70 11.35
CA ILE A 131 -15.75 -4.18 10.10
C ILE A 131 -14.53 -3.31 9.77
N LEU A 132 -14.65 -2.02 10.02
CA LEU A 132 -13.62 -0.99 9.97
C LEU A 132 -13.67 -0.20 11.28
N GLY A 133 -12.57 0.46 11.61
CA GLY A 133 -12.46 1.26 12.82
C GLY A 133 -13.38 2.48 12.85
N GLU A 134 -13.44 3.14 14.00
CA GLU A 134 -14.34 4.26 14.27
C GLU A 134 -14.09 5.48 13.35
N ASN A 135 -15.18 6.11 12.91
CA ASN A 135 -15.17 7.29 12.05
C ASN A 135 -15.96 8.48 12.62
N ALA A 136 -16.58 8.32 13.80
CA ALA A 136 -17.39 9.36 14.40
C ALA A 136 -16.54 10.55 14.83
N CYS A 137 -15.36 10.29 15.38
CA CYS A 137 -14.28 11.26 15.58
C CYS A 137 -12.94 10.52 15.74
N PRO A 138 -11.78 11.19 15.56
CA PRO A 138 -10.48 10.62 15.93
C PRO A 138 -10.41 10.40 17.45
N GLN A 139 -9.80 9.30 17.90
CA GLN A 139 -9.83 8.87 19.31
C GLN A 139 -8.44 8.73 19.96
N ASP A 140 -7.35 8.79 19.20
CA ASP A 140 -6.01 8.36 19.65
C ASP A 140 -5.27 9.41 20.53
N GLY A 141 -5.98 10.20 21.34
CA GLY A 141 -5.40 11.18 22.27
C GLY A 141 -5.57 12.64 21.86
N PRO A 142 -5.13 13.60 22.70
CA PRO A 142 -5.32 15.03 22.46
C PRO A 142 -4.55 15.48 21.21
N ALA A 143 -5.26 16.14 20.28
CA ALA A 143 -4.75 16.58 18.97
C ALA A 143 -4.38 15.47 17.96
N HIS A 144 -4.89 14.25 18.13
CA HIS A 144 -4.77 13.21 17.11
C HIS A 144 -5.72 13.45 15.92
N GLN A 145 -5.20 13.16 14.74
CA GLN A 145 -5.91 13.19 13.46
C GLN A 145 -6.24 11.75 13.05
N TYR A 146 -7.17 11.55 12.12
CA TYR A 146 -7.37 10.22 11.55
C TYR A 146 -6.09 9.72 10.89
N SER A 147 -5.79 8.44 11.09
CA SER A 147 -4.76 7.69 10.37
C SER A 147 -5.41 6.55 9.57
N ILE A 148 -4.65 5.96 8.64
CA ILE A 148 -5.01 4.68 8.01
C ILE A 148 -5.26 3.64 9.10
N SER A 149 -4.37 3.57 10.10
CA SER A 149 -4.45 2.63 11.22
C SER A 149 -5.72 2.78 12.04
N THR A 150 -6.21 4.01 12.26
CA THR A 150 -7.51 4.26 12.91
C THR A 150 -8.62 3.53 12.15
N TYR A 151 -8.66 3.67 10.82
CA TYR A 151 -9.72 3.08 9.99
C TYR A 151 -9.58 1.58 9.76
N ILE A 152 -8.37 1.04 9.71
CA ILE A 152 -8.15 -0.40 9.53
C ILE A 152 -8.01 -1.16 10.85
N SER A 153 -8.20 -0.52 12.00
CA SER A 153 -7.98 -1.09 13.34
C SER A 153 -8.83 -2.34 13.65
N ALA A 154 -9.87 -2.61 12.88
CA ALA A 154 -10.70 -3.81 12.93
C ALA A 154 -10.11 -4.98 12.11
N PRO A 155 -10.32 -6.25 12.51
CA PRO A 155 -9.79 -7.41 11.77
C PRO A 155 -10.15 -7.43 10.28
N GLY A 156 -11.38 -7.03 9.92
CA GLY A 156 -11.81 -6.92 8.53
C GLY A 156 -11.01 -5.88 7.74
N GLY A 157 -10.77 -4.72 8.35
CA GLY A 157 -9.94 -3.64 7.81
C GLY A 157 -8.49 -4.05 7.60
N VAL A 158 -7.86 -4.61 8.65
CA VAL A 158 -6.50 -5.19 8.59
C VAL A 158 -6.42 -6.21 7.44
N GLY A 159 -7.30 -7.20 7.43
CA GLY A 159 -7.29 -8.27 6.43
C GLY A 159 -7.43 -7.75 5.00
N ALA A 160 -8.35 -6.82 4.76
CA ALA A 160 -8.53 -6.19 3.46
C ALA A 160 -7.30 -5.37 3.04
N PHE A 161 -6.72 -4.59 3.96
CA PHE A 161 -5.53 -3.78 3.69
C PHE A 161 -4.36 -4.65 3.24
N PHE A 162 -3.99 -5.68 4.01
CA PHE A 162 -2.87 -6.55 3.68
C PHE A 162 -3.16 -7.47 2.49
N GLY A 163 -4.38 -7.98 2.37
CA GLY A 163 -4.78 -8.86 1.26
C GLY A 163 -4.71 -8.15 -0.09
N LEU A 164 -5.17 -6.90 -0.17
CA LEU A 164 -5.11 -6.10 -1.40
C LEU A 164 -3.70 -5.55 -1.68
N LEU A 165 -2.91 -5.30 -0.63
CA LEU A 165 -1.54 -4.78 -0.74
C LEU A 165 -0.52 -5.86 -1.14
N GLY A 166 -0.74 -7.11 -0.75
CA GLY A 166 0.18 -8.24 -0.98
C GLY A 166 0.72 -8.34 -2.42
N PRO A 167 -0.12 -8.30 -3.47
CA PRO A 167 0.35 -8.33 -4.85
C PRO A 167 1.34 -7.20 -5.21
N SER A 168 1.15 -6.00 -4.66
CA SER A 168 2.07 -4.86 -4.88
C SER A 168 3.43 -5.11 -4.23
N ILE A 169 3.45 -5.72 -3.04
CA ILE A 169 4.69 -6.13 -2.37
C ILE A 169 5.41 -7.21 -3.18
N MET A 170 4.68 -8.23 -3.63
CA MET A 170 5.23 -9.29 -4.49
C MET A 170 5.82 -8.73 -5.79
N ALA A 171 5.16 -7.74 -6.39
CA ALA A 171 5.66 -7.07 -7.59
C ALA A 171 6.99 -6.37 -7.35
N MET A 172 7.21 -5.73 -6.19
CA MET A 172 8.50 -5.13 -5.87
C MET A 172 9.62 -6.17 -5.78
N TRP A 173 9.34 -7.36 -5.25
CA TRP A 173 10.32 -8.44 -5.18
C TRP A 173 10.65 -8.97 -6.57
N TRP A 174 9.63 -9.19 -7.39
CA TRP A 174 9.81 -9.67 -8.76
C TRP A 174 10.65 -8.69 -9.58
N VAL A 175 10.34 -7.38 -9.54
CA VAL A 175 11.15 -6.37 -10.24
C VAL A 175 12.61 -6.46 -9.82
N MET A 176 12.89 -6.76 -8.55
CA MET A 176 14.28 -6.83 -8.09
C MET A 176 14.98 -8.08 -8.61
N GLU A 177 14.32 -9.23 -8.56
CA GLU A 177 14.87 -10.48 -9.06
C GLU A 177 15.31 -10.34 -10.52
N GLU A 178 14.46 -9.72 -11.35
CA GLU A 178 14.79 -9.43 -12.75
C GLU A 178 15.97 -8.45 -12.89
N VAL A 179 16.01 -7.40 -12.06
CA VAL A 179 17.14 -6.46 -12.05
C VAL A 179 18.44 -7.17 -11.64
N TRP A 180 18.40 -8.14 -10.73
CA TRP A 180 19.58 -8.94 -10.37
C TRP A 180 20.04 -9.81 -11.52
N HIS A 181 19.12 -10.44 -12.24
CA HIS A 181 19.45 -11.25 -13.40
C HIS A 181 20.18 -10.44 -14.48
N VAL A 182 19.74 -9.21 -14.72
CA VAL A 182 20.31 -8.33 -15.77
C VAL A 182 21.58 -7.62 -15.31
N VAL A 183 21.57 -6.99 -14.14
CA VAL A 183 22.67 -6.13 -13.67
C VAL A 183 23.80 -6.93 -13.02
N GLN A 184 23.48 -8.13 -12.49
CA GLN A 184 24.42 -9.00 -11.76
C GLN A 184 25.24 -8.21 -10.71
N PRO A 185 24.58 -7.57 -9.72
CA PRO A 185 25.26 -6.70 -8.78
C PRO A 185 26.22 -7.48 -7.86
N SER A 186 27.17 -6.74 -7.25
CA SER A 186 28.15 -7.29 -6.32
C SER A 186 27.49 -8.07 -5.17
N LEU A 187 28.21 -9.05 -4.60
CA LEU A 187 27.72 -9.85 -3.47
C LEU A 187 27.30 -8.98 -2.27
N CYS A 188 28.07 -7.92 -1.97
CA CYS A 188 27.77 -6.99 -0.88
C CYS A 188 26.41 -6.31 -1.09
N THR A 189 26.13 -5.82 -2.31
CA THR A 189 24.86 -5.18 -2.66
C THR A 189 23.68 -6.15 -2.49
N ARG A 190 23.83 -7.41 -2.93
CA ARG A 190 22.79 -8.43 -2.76
C ARG A 190 22.51 -8.75 -1.29
N ILE A 191 23.56 -8.85 -0.47
CA ILE A 191 23.42 -9.11 0.97
C ILE A 191 22.69 -7.95 1.65
N LEU A 192 23.16 -6.71 1.44
CA LEU A 192 22.54 -5.52 2.04
C LEU A 192 21.06 -5.42 1.67
N GLN A 193 20.73 -5.68 0.42
CA GLN A 193 19.36 -5.65 -0.02
C GLN A 193 18.48 -6.71 0.66
N ASN A 194 18.96 -7.95 0.77
CA ASN A 194 18.22 -9.00 1.47
C ASN A 194 18.01 -8.65 2.95
N VAL A 195 18.99 -8.00 3.58
CA VAL A 195 18.84 -7.47 4.95
C VAL A 195 17.74 -6.41 5.00
N TYR A 196 17.69 -5.47 4.05
CA TYR A 196 16.62 -4.47 3.99
C TYR A 196 15.25 -5.10 3.78
N LEU A 197 15.16 -6.10 2.89
CA LEU A 197 13.92 -6.84 2.68
C LEU A 197 13.47 -7.60 3.94
N ALA A 198 14.38 -8.32 4.59
CA ALA A 198 14.08 -9.05 5.82
C ALA A 198 13.67 -8.10 6.95
N GLY A 199 14.38 -6.98 7.10
CA GLY A 199 14.03 -5.92 8.05
C GLY A 199 12.65 -5.35 7.79
N PHE A 200 12.32 -5.05 6.52
CA PHE A 200 10.98 -4.63 6.12
C PHE A 200 9.93 -5.67 6.50
N GLN A 201 10.12 -6.95 6.16
CA GLN A 201 9.17 -8.02 6.47
C GLN A 201 8.92 -8.17 7.98
N VAL A 202 9.97 -8.20 8.78
CA VAL A 202 9.87 -8.32 10.24
C VAL A 202 9.15 -7.12 10.83
N CYS A 203 9.57 -5.89 10.49
CA CYS A 203 8.94 -4.69 11.01
C CYS A 203 7.48 -4.55 10.53
N PHE A 204 7.18 -4.90 9.28
CA PHE A 204 5.83 -4.83 8.73
C PHE A 204 4.90 -5.86 9.37
N LEU A 205 5.40 -7.07 9.67
CA LEU A 205 4.67 -8.06 10.44
C LEU A 205 4.42 -7.59 11.88
N LEU A 206 5.44 -7.05 12.55
CA LEU A 206 5.32 -6.53 13.91
C LEU A 206 4.37 -5.33 13.98
N PHE A 207 4.38 -4.46 12.98
CA PHE A 207 3.39 -3.39 12.79
C PHE A 207 1.96 -3.95 12.68
N SER A 208 1.78 -5.06 11.95
CA SER A 208 0.48 -5.71 11.78
C SER A 208 -0.05 -6.31 13.07
N LEU A 209 0.86 -6.81 13.92
CA LEU A 209 0.52 -7.43 15.21
C LEU A 209 0.31 -6.40 16.31
N ALA A 210 1.12 -5.34 16.33
CA ALA A 210 0.97 -4.23 17.26
C ALA A 210 -0.07 -3.26 16.72
N SER A 211 -1.36 -3.45 17.02
CA SER A 211 -2.40 -2.48 16.64
C SER A 211 -2.16 -1.13 17.32
N ASP A 212 -2.29 -0.02 16.58
CA ASP A 212 -2.07 1.36 17.06
C ASP A 212 -2.86 1.64 18.33
N CYS A 213 -4.08 1.14 18.37
CA CYS A 213 -5.00 1.44 19.44
C CYS A 213 -4.70 0.62 20.72
N THR A 214 -3.89 -0.43 20.66
CA THR A 214 -3.44 -1.23 21.83
C THR A 214 -2.01 -0.89 22.24
N TYR A 215 -1.13 -0.69 21.26
CA TYR A 215 0.30 -0.45 21.47
C TYR A 215 0.81 0.70 20.60
N ALA A 216 0.20 1.89 20.69
CA ALA A 216 0.47 3.05 19.82
C ALA A 216 1.96 3.36 19.62
N GLY A 217 2.74 3.40 20.70
CA GLY A 217 4.19 3.65 20.62
C GLY A 217 4.91 2.60 19.77
N THR A 218 4.69 1.33 20.08
CA THR A 218 5.29 0.19 19.39
C THR A 218 4.79 0.07 17.94
N HIS A 219 3.50 0.33 17.69
CA HIS A 219 2.91 0.36 16.35
C HIS A 219 3.60 1.40 15.48
N ASN A 220 3.74 2.63 15.99
CA ASN A 220 4.38 3.72 15.28
C ASN A 220 5.88 3.47 15.04
N GLU A 221 6.60 2.92 16.03
CA GLU A 221 8.01 2.53 15.86
C GLU A 221 8.18 1.51 14.74
N TYR A 222 7.40 0.43 14.74
CA TYR A 222 7.47 -0.58 13.69
C TYR A 222 7.03 -0.06 12.31
N ASN A 223 6.05 0.84 12.27
CA ASN A 223 5.68 1.55 11.04
C ASN A 223 6.90 2.32 10.48
N ILE A 224 7.52 3.17 11.30
CA ILE A 224 8.70 3.95 10.91
C ILE A 224 9.84 3.04 10.42
N PHE A 225 10.17 1.98 11.18
CA PHE A 225 11.22 1.05 10.77
C PHE A 225 10.87 0.33 9.47
N SER A 226 9.62 -0.09 9.28
CA SER A 226 9.18 -0.72 8.03
C SER A 226 9.34 0.22 6.83
N LEU A 227 8.98 1.50 7.00
CA LEU A 227 9.15 2.52 5.97
C LEU A 227 10.63 2.78 5.66
N ILE A 228 11.49 2.86 6.68
CA ILE A 228 12.95 3.02 6.49
C ILE A 228 13.52 1.85 5.71
N PHE A 229 13.23 0.61 6.11
CA PHE A 229 13.74 -0.58 5.41
C PHE A 229 13.19 -0.69 3.99
N CYS A 230 11.90 -0.40 3.77
CA CYS A 230 11.31 -0.35 2.43
C CYS A 230 11.98 0.73 1.58
N TRP A 231 12.26 1.89 2.15
CA TRP A 231 12.96 2.98 1.47
C TRP A 231 14.39 2.60 1.11
N LEU A 232 15.16 1.97 2.01
CA LEU A 232 16.52 1.46 1.73
C LEU A 232 16.52 0.38 0.64
N PHE A 233 15.52 -0.51 0.67
CA PHE A 233 15.31 -1.51 -0.38
C PHE A 233 15.08 -0.82 -1.74
N ASN A 234 14.19 0.18 -1.79
CA ASN A 234 13.91 0.94 -3.00
C ASN A 234 15.07 1.83 -3.45
N PHE A 235 15.88 2.34 -2.52
CA PHE A 235 17.07 3.11 -2.82
C PHE A 235 18.14 2.25 -3.51
N THR A 236 18.19 0.96 -3.19
CA THR A 236 19.07 0.01 -3.90
C THR A 236 18.71 -0.07 -5.39
N PHE A 237 17.42 -0.05 -5.75
CA PHE A 237 17.01 0.08 -7.16
C PHE A 237 17.53 1.36 -7.80
N LEU A 238 17.40 2.51 -7.11
CA LEU A 238 17.87 3.79 -7.64
C LEU A 238 19.37 3.76 -7.87
N TYR A 239 20.13 3.25 -6.90
CA TYR A 239 21.57 3.08 -7.00
C TYR A 239 21.94 2.23 -8.22
N LEU A 240 21.32 1.05 -8.38
CA LEU A 240 21.58 0.17 -9.52
C LEU A 240 21.18 0.82 -10.85
N ALA A 241 20.05 1.53 -10.89
CA ALA A 241 19.60 2.25 -12.09
C ALA A 241 20.52 3.44 -12.43
N CYS A 242 21.16 4.08 -11.46
CA CYS A 242 22.12 5.16 -11.69
C CYS A 242 23.49 4.64 -12.14
N CYS A 243 23.96 3.55 -11.54
CA CYS A 243 25.27 2.96 -11.84
C CYS A 243 25.27 2.17 -13.15
N TYR A 244 24.17 1.47 -13.41
CA TYR A 244 24.08 0.51 -14.51
C TYR A 244 22.92 0.81 -15.45
N GLY A 245 22.04 1.77 -15.17
CA GLY A 245 20.91 2.05 -16.04
C GLY A 245 21.19 3.15 -17.08
N PRO A 246 20.28 3.31 -18.05
CA PRO A 246 20.31 4.44 -18.97
C PRO A 246 20.15 5.75 -18.18
N ARG A 247 21.01 6.74 -18.43
CA ARG A 247 20.94 8.09 -17.80
C ARG A 247 19.57 8.79 -17.94
N ARG A 248 18.70 8.31 -18.83
CA ARG A 248 17.31 8.75 -19.04
C ARG A 248 16.29 7.60 -18.96
N SER A 249 16.45 6.67 -18.03
CA SER A 249 15.44 5.63 -17.85
C SER A 249 14.24 6.17 -17.08
N ASN A 250 13.04 5.91 -17.60
CA ASN A 250 11.79 6.14 -16.87
C ASN A 250 11.80 5.46 -15.50
N LEU A 251 12.56 4.36 -15.35
CA LEU A 251 12.82 3.63 -14.10
C LEU A 251 13.44 4.53 -13.01
N ALA A 252 14.58 5.18 -13.30
CA ALA A 252 15.26 6.04 -12.33
C ALA A 252 14.41 7.25 -11.94
N MET A 253 13.69 7.85 -12.91
CA MET A 253 12.77 8.95 -12.65
C MET A 253 11.59 8.51 -11.78
N LEU A 254 11.00 7.35 -12.04
CA LEU A 254 9.87 6.84 -11.27
C LEU A 254 10.31 6.53 -9.84
N VAL A 255 11.44 5.87 -9.62
CA VAL A 255 11.99 5.63 -8.27
C VAL A 255 12.33 6.95 -7.55
N ALA A 256 12.96 7.91 -8.23
CA ALA A 256 13.33 9.20 -7.65
C ALA A 256 12.11 10.05 -7.27
N VAL A 257 11.08 10.10 -8.12
CA VAL A 257 9.81 10.77 -7.81
C VAL A 257 9.16 10.14 -6.60
N HIS A 258 9.12 8.81 -6.52
CA HIS A 258 8.54 8.08 -5.39
C HIS A 258 9.31 8.31 -4.08
N ALA A 259 10.64 8.25 -4.12
CA ALA A 259 11.48 8.57 -2.97
C ALA A 259 11.31 10.04 -2.53
N GLY A 260 11.20 10.97 -3.49
CA GLY A 260 10.90 12.38 -3.24
C GLY A 260 9.54 12.57 -2.57
N PHE A 261 8.50 11.86 -3.01
CA PHE A 261 7.18 11.90 -2.37
C PHE A 261 7.24 11.47 -0.91
N VAL A 262 7.90 10.34 -0.59
CA VAL A 262 8.02 9.84 0.80
C VAL A 262 8.86 10.79 1.67
N LEU A 263 9.97 11.33 1.13
CA LEU A 263 10.84 12.24 1.88
C LEU A 263 10.23 13.63 2.08
N CYS A 264 9.49 14.16 1.10
CA CYS A 264 8.73 15.39 1.26
C CYS A 264 7.55 15.20 2.20
N ALA A 265 7.08 13.95 2.35
CA ALA A 265 5.98 13.64 3.23
C ALA A 265 6.32 14.01 4.69
N ILE A 266 7.40 13.45 5.25
CA ILE A 266 7.77 13.60 6.68
C ILE A 266 7.83 15.05 7.19
N PRO A 267 8.50 16.01 6.51
CA PRO A 267 8.50 17.41 6.93
C PRO A 267 7.14 18.07 6.69
N LEU A 268 6.40 17.68 5.66
CA LEU A 268 5.07 18.21 5.41
C LEU A 268 4.10 17.80 6.52
N SER A 269 4.14 16.56 7.02
CA SER A 269 3.30 16.14 8.16
C SER A 269 3.65 16.91 9.43
N THR A 270 4.94 17.20 9.66
CA THR A 270 5.41 17.95 10.82
C THR A 270 4.99 19.42 10.73
N LEU A 271 5.18 20.05 9.58
CA LEU A 271 4.72 21.42 9.31
C LEU A 271 3.20 21.52 9.40
N TRP A 272 2.49 20.52 8.89
CA TRP A 272 1.05 20.46 8.91
C TRP A 272 0.50 20.26 10.33
N LYS A 273 1.09 19.35 11.11
CA LYS A 273 0.77 19.17 12.54
C LYS A 273 0.93 20.48 13.30
N ASN A 274 2.03 21.21 13.10
CA ASN A 274 2.30 22.49 13.75
C ASN A 274 1.38 23.62 13.28
N PHE A 275 1.00 23.62 12.00
CA PHE A 275 0.09 24.63 11.46
C PHE A 275 -1.34 24.46 11.99
N PHE A 276 -1.88 23.24 11.96
CA PHE A 276 -3.25 22.96 12.37
C PHE A 276 -3.45 22.85 13.88
N SER A 277 -2.45 22.36 14.63
CA SER A 277 -2.52 22.34 16.11
C SER A 277 -2.64 23.75 16.71
N HIS A 278 -2.07 24.76 16.06
CA HIS A 278 -2.09 26.14 16.53
C HIS A 278 -3.31 26.95 16.11
N HIS A 279 -3.95 26.61 14.99
CA HIS A 279 -5.06 27.41 14.46
C HIS A 279 -6.43 26.88 14.84
N GLY A 280 -6.55 25.66 15.37
CA GLY A 280 -7.78 25.17 15.99
C GLY A 280 -8.99 25.07 15.04
N TRP A 281 -8.77 24.86 13.74
CA TRP A 281 -9.87 24.74 12.79
C TRP A 281 -10.37 23.30 12.73
N PRO A 282 -11.59 22.97 13.24
CA PRO A 282 -12.18 21.65 13.15
C PRO A 282 -12.81 21.49 11.75
N SER A 283 -12.01 21.65 10.70
CA SER A 283 -12.44 21.32 9.35
C SER A 283 -12.28 19.81 9.14
N TRP A 284 -13.19 19.21 8.37
CA TRP A 284 -13.07 17.80 7.96
C TRP A 284 -11.68 17.52 7.37
N LEU A 285 -11.16 18.46 6.57
CA LEU A 285 -9.83 18.37 5.97
C LEU A 285 -8.71 18.36 7.02
N GLY A 286 -8.81 19.17 8.07
CA GLY A 286 -7.83 19.21 9.16
C GLY A 286 -7.82 17.94 10.02
N LEU A 287 -8.97 17.27 10.17
CA LEU A 287 -9.04 15.98 10.88
C LEU A 287 -8.50 14.81 10.03
N HIS A 288 -8.57 14.91 8.70
CA HIS A 288 -8.17 13.85 7.76
C HIS A 288 -6.81 14.08 7.11
N SER A 289 -6.14 15.18 7.42
CA SER A 289 -4.90 15.52 6.73
C SER A 289 -3.78 14.52 6.95
N PHE A 290 -3.63 13.98 8.17
CA PHE A 290 -2.68 12.92 8.45
C PHE A 290 -3.03 11.62 7.71
N PHE A 291 -4.32 11.28 7.62
CA PHE A 291 -4.78 10.16 6.80
C PHE A 291 -4.46 10.35 5.30
N VAL A 292 -4.76 11.50 4.71
CA VAL A 292 -4.44 11.82 3.30
C VAL A 292 -2.94 11.72 3.05
N PHE A 293 -2.18 12.19 4.01
CA PHE A 293 -0.74 12.11 4.03
C PHE A 293 -0.23 10.67 3.98
N GLU A 294 -0.69 9.83 4.91
CA GLU A 294 -0.33 8.41 4.95
C GLU A 294 -0.75 7.69 3.66
N CYS A 295 -1.93 7.99 3.13
CA CYS A 295 -2.40 7.44 1.86
C CYS A 295 -1.47 7.80 0.72
N THR A 296 -0.96 9.04 0.68
CA THR A 296 -0.01 9.49 -0.34
C THR A 296 1.32 8.76 -0.21
N ALA A 297 1.87 8.69 1.01
CA ALA A 297 3.13 8.00 1.28
C ALA A 297 3.06 6.50 0.96
N ALA A 298 1.97 5.83 1.36
CA ALA A 298 1.72 4.43 1.05
C ALA A 298 1.51 4.20 -0.46
N THR A 299 0.72 5.06 -1.13
CA THR A 299 0.50 4.99 -2.59
C THR A 299 1.82 5.02 -3.33
N GLY A 300 2.71 5.92 -2.91
CA GLY A 300 4.05 6.01 -3.49
C GLY A 300 4.87 4.74 -3.19
N THR A 301 5.01 4.41 -1.91
CA THR A 301 5.88 3.32 -1.46
C THR A 301 5.51 1.99 -2.14
N PHE A 302 4.22 1.67 -2.21
CA PHE A 302 3.74 0.39 -2.73
C PHE A 302 3.33 0.44 -4.21
N GLY A 303 3.23 1.63 -4.82
CA GLY A 303 2.95 1.78 -6.24
C GLY A 303 4.15 1.50 -7.15
N LEU A 304 5.37 1.56 -6.60
CA LEU A 304 6.59 1.43 -7.39
C LEU A 304 6.66 0.10 -8.15
N GLY A 305 6.55 -1.04 -7.46
CA GLY A 305 6.61 -2.37 -8.08
C GLY A 305 5.63 -2.56 -9.23
N PRO A 306 4.31 -2.37 -9.00
CA PRO A 306 3.30 -2.44 -10.06
C PRO A 306 3.60 -1.54 -11.26
N MET A 307 3.97 -0.28 -11.02
CA MET A 307 4.25 0.65 -12.11
C MET A 307 5.48 0.23 -12.93
N LEU A 308 6.50 -0.33 -12.27
CA LEU A 308 7.69 -0.83 -12.95
C LEU A 308 7.42 -2.09 -13.77
N LEU A 309 6.58 -3.03 -13.30
CA LEU A 309 6.21 -4.20 -14.12
C LEU A 309 5.32 -3.84 -15.31
N LEU A 310 4.39 -2.90 -15.13
CA LEU A 310 3.44 -2.53 -16.18
C LEU A 310 4.05 -1.61 -17.26
N PHE A 311 4.87 -0.64 -16.81
CA PHE A 311 5.36 0.46 -17.65
C PHE A 311 6.89 0.55 -17.70
N GLY A 312 7.60 -0.10 -16.78
CA GLY A 312 9.06 -0.08 -16.74
C GLY A 312 9.69 -0.77 -17.95
N LYS A 313 10.86 -0.25 -18.32
CA LYS A 313 11.76 -0.85 -19.32
C LYS A 313 13.14 -0.89 -18.68
N VAL A 314 13.79 -2.05 -18.73
CA VAL A 314 15.17 -2.24 -18.28
C VAL A 314 16.04 -2.40 -19.52
N GLN A 315 17.24 -1.83 -19.54
CA GLN A 315 18.19 -2.09 -20.64
C GLN A 315 19.16 -3.19 -20.20
N GLU A 316 19.30 -4.20 -21.05
CA GLU A 316 20.26 -5.27 -20.92
C GLU A 316 21.58 -4.80 -21.54
N PHE A 317 22.67 -4.88 -20.76
CA PHE A 317 24.00 -4.55 -21.23
C PHE A 317 24.65 -5.83 -21.69
N THR A 318 24.76 -6.04 -23.00
CA THR A 318 25.66 -7.07 -23.51
C THR A 318 27.09 -6.68 -23.13
N THR A 319 27.66 -7.44 -22.20
CA THR A 319 29.10 -7.46 -21.97
C THR A 319 29.78 -7.77 -23.30
N PRO A 320 30.80 -6.98 -23.70
CA PRO A 320 31.53 -7.26 -24.93
C PRO A 320 32.16 -8.65 -24.79
N GLY A 321 31.98 -9.47 -25.83
CA GLY A 321 32.32 -10.88 -25.83
C GLY A 321 33.68 -11.18 -25.22
N THR A 322 33.68 -12.07 -24.23
CA THR A 322 34.64 -13.16 -24.22
C THR A 322 34.35 -13.97 -25.48
N ASN A 323 35.04 -13.65 -26.57
CA ASN A 323 35.17 -14.56 -27.70
C ASN A 323 35.86 -15.81 -27.16
N GLU A 324 35.11 -16.89 -26.97
CA GLU A 324 35.67 -18.24 -27.06
C GLU A 324 35.80 -18.63 -28.54
#